data_AF-A0A8S3AFE4-F1
#
_entry.id   AF-A0A8S3AFE4-F1
#
_cell.length_a   1.000
_cell.length_b   1.000
_cell.length_c   1.000
_cell.angle_alpha   90.00
_cell.angle_beta   90.00
_cell.angle_gamma   90.00
#
_symmetry.space_group_name_H-M   'P 1'
#
loop_
_entity.id
_entity.type
_entity.pdbx_description
1 polymer ?
#
loop_
_entity_poly.entity_id
_entity_poly.type
_entity_poly.pdbx_seq_one_letter_code
_entity_poly.pdbx_strand_id
1 'polypeptide(L)'
;RESLTELKNEKLKLSSDIQKKERLDEQLQKLTNTIQTLKEEIETDKISLEPINVDIQTKTKEKIRLLAEKEKTLSALTESANVLEQKNNELKILTTTINNFEDRTSKLLDELRSSFDQINIEEIQLQSQLSSCITTIAQYKDDLARSDNRYRQLNDNRQLLSSQIELKQKQKDLTELEEKTHGLKLDSLIREEKQLRSTQDTLFKEKHTASARLATLEQQLIELGQELEQEHLKNANERYLKHFVQQTIEEIASQDLERFYKVLDQTMMTYHTQKMKQLNKIIRDLWRTTYRGSDIDAIEIRSDADEENASKARRTYNYRVVMLKAGSVMDMRNRCSAGQKVLASLIIRLALAEAFCLNCGILALDEPTTNLDFENIDGLAQALIELVKNRASLKNFQLVIITHDEDFVDSLGKSAYAEKCYRVSKNNNGLSRIDVCNIDSFGAH
;
A
#
# COMPACT_ATOMS: atom_id res chain seq x y z
N ARG A 1 -43.50 -67.62 106.81
CA ARG A 1 -43.24 -66.18 107.01
C ARG A 1 -42.34 -65.58 105.93
N GLU A 2 -41.60 -66.40 105.16
CA GLU A 2 -40.73 -65.95 104.04
C GLU A 2 -41.47 -65.74 102.70
N SER A 3 -42.51 -66.52 102.43
CA SER A 3 -43.28 -66.47 101.16
C SER A 3 -44.16 -65.21 100.98
N LEU A 4 -44.55 -64.53 102.06
CA LEU A 4 -45.33 -63.28 101.99
C LEU A 4 -44.44 -62.05 101.75
N THR A 5 -43.17 -62.12 102.16
CA THR A 5 -42.16 -61.07 101.95
C THR A 5 -41.56 -61.12 100.54
N GLU A 6 -41.41 -62.31 99.95
CA GLU A 6 -40.99 -62.47 98.55
C GLU A 6 -42.05 -61.93 97.57
N LEU A 7 -43.32 -62.28 97.74
CA LEU A 7 -44.42 -61.78 96.90
C LEU A 7 -44.62 -60.25 97.03
N LYS A 8 -44.35 -59.67 98.20
CA LYS A 8 -44.38 -58.21 98.40
C LYS A 8 -43.20 -57.52 97.70
N ASN A 9 -42.01 -58.13 97.73
CA ASN A 9 -40.83 -57.63 97.03
C ASN A 9 -40.95 -57.79 95.50
N GLU A 10 -41.56 -58.86 95.01
CA GLU A 10 -41.88 -59.02 93.58
C GLU A 10 -42.94 -58.02 93.14
N LYS A 11 -44.00 -57.77 93.92
CA LYS A 11 -45.00 -56.74 93.61
C LYS A 11 -44.40 -55.32 93.61
N LEU A 12 -43.48 -55.03 94.53
CA LEU A 12 -42.75 -53.76 94.57
C LEU A 12 -41.76 -53.61 93.39
N LYS A 13 -41.09 -54.70 92.98
CA LYS A 13 -40.27 -54.73 91.75
C LYS A 13 -41.12 -54.54 90.50
N LEU A 14 -42.24 -55.25 90.37
CA LEU A 14 -43.15 -55.10 89.23
C LEU A 14 -43.75 -53.69 89.16
N SER A 15 -44.13 -53.11 90.31
CA SER A 15 -44.58 -51.70 90.40
C SER A 15 -43.48 -50.72 89.99
N SER A 16 -42.23 -50.95 90.45
CA SER A 16 -41.08 -50.16 90.05
C SER A 16 -40.76 -50.28 88.56
N ASP A 17 -40.90 -51.48 87.99
CA ASP A 17 -40.61 -51.73 86.58
C ASP A 17 -41.74 -51.25 85.67
N ILE A 18 -42.99 -51.24 86.14
CA ILE A 18 -44.12 -50.56 85.48
C ILE A 18 -43.92 -49.04 85.49
N GLN A 19 -43.53 -48.44 86.62
CA GLN A 19 -43.21 -47.00 86.68
C GLN A 19 -42.00 -46.63 85.81
N LYS A 20 -40.99 -47.50 85.71
CA LYS A 20 -39.86 -47.31 84.79
C LYS A 20 -40.31 -47.43 83.34
N LYS A 21 -41.20 -48.38 83.02
CA LYS A 21 -41.77 -48.55 81.68
C LYS A 21 -42.62 -47.34 81.29
N GLU A 22 -43.49 -46.85 82.17
CA GLU A 22 -44.27 -45.63 81.96
C GLU A 22 -43.36 -44.40 81.75
N ARG A 23 -42.29 -44.26 82.55
CA ARG A 23 -41.28 -43.21 82.32
C ARG A 23 -40.54 -43.37 81.00
N LEU A 24 -40.19 -44.59 80.61
CA LEU A 24 -39.52 -44.88 79.35
C LEU A 24 -40.46 -44.66 78.15
N ASP A 25 -41.75 -44.96 78.29
CA ASP A 25 -42.77 -44.72 77.28
C ASP A 25 -43.06 -43.20 77.15
N GLU A 26 -43.12 -42.45 78.24
CA GLU A 26 -43.18 -40.98 78.21
C GLU A 26 -41.91 -40.37 77.58
N GLN A 27 -40.73 -40.92 77.88
CA GLN A 27 -39.48 -40.49 77.26
C GLN A 27 -39.43 -40.84 75.78
N LEU A 28 -39.90 -42.03 75.39
CA LEU A 28 -40.02 -42.44 73.98
C LEU A 28 -41.01 -41.57 73.25
N GLN A 29 -42.14 -41.21 73.85
CA GLN A 29 -43.13 -40.34 73.25
C GLN A 29 -42.61 -38.91 73.09
N LYS A 30 -41.89 -38.39 74.11
CA LYS A 30 -41.18 -37.10 74.01
C LYS A 30 -40.11 -37.14 72.92
N LEU A 31 -39.26 -38.16 72.89
CA LEU A 31 -38.23 -38.35 71.86
C LEU A 31 -38.83 -38.50 70.47
N THR A 32 -39.93 -39.23 70.32
CA THR A 32 -40.62 -39.41 69.05
C THR A 32 -41.22 -38.11 68.54
N ASN A 33 -41.86 -37.33 69.43
CA ASN A 33 -42.35 -36.00 69.08
C ASN A 33 -41.19 -35.06 68.72
N THR A 34 -40.08 -35.11 69.46
CA THR A 34 -38.89 -34.28 69.16
C THR A 34 -38.27 -34.68 67.81
N ILE A 35 -38.22 -35.98 67.50
CA ILE A 35 -37.76 -36.47 66.19
C ILE A 35 -38.70 -36.01 65.08
N GLN A 36 -40.01 -35.96 65.34
CA GLN A 36 -40.98 -35.52 64.34
C GLN A 36 -40.89 -34.01 64.09
N THR A 37 -40.79 -33.19 65.15
CA THR A 37 -40.57 -31.74 64.99
C THR A 37 -39.23 -31.44 64.31
N LEU A 38 -38.16 -32.15 64.67
CA LEU A 38 -36.86 -32.00 64.01
C LEU A 38 -36.91 -32.45 62.54
N LYS A 39 -37.70 -33.47 62.18
CA LYS A 39 -37.90 -33.88 60.79
C LYS A 39 -38.67 -32.82 60.00
N GLU A 40 -39.70 -32.23 60.60
CA GLU A 40 -40.45 -31.14 59.99
C GLU A 40 -39.57 -29.90 59.80
N GLU A 41 -38.76 -29.53 60.80
CA GLU A 41 -37.77 -28.46 60.71
C GLU A 41 -36.73 -28.71 59.61
N ILE A 42 -36.18 -29.93 59.51
CA ILE A 42 -35.23 -30.32 58.46
C ILE A 42 -35.86 -30.23 57.06
N GLU A 43 -37.13 -30.61 56.91
CA GLU A 43 -37.82 -30.48 55.62
C GLU A 43 -38.12 -29.03 55.28
N THR A 44 -38.52 -28.19 56.26
CA THR A 44 -38.66 -26.74 56.02
C THR A 44 -37.34 -26.06 55.68
N ASP A 45 -36.24 -26.48 56.31
CA ASP A 45 -34.90 -25.98 56.02
C ASP A 45 -34.39 -26.46 54.66
N LYS A 46 -34.72 -27.67 54.23
CA LYS A 46 -34.43 -28.14 52.86
C LYS A 46 -35.17 -27.32 51.81
N ILE A 47 -36.45 -27.05 52.04
CA ILE A 47 -37.28 -26.25 51.11
C ILE A 47 -36.76 -24.81 51.05
N SER A 48 -36.26 -24.25 52.16
CA SER A 48 -35.66 -22.91 52.17
C SER A 48 -34.23 -22.87 51.58
N LEU A 49 -33.48 -23.97 51.64
CA LEU A 49 -32.16 -24.11 51.01
C LEU A 49 -32.22 -24.21 49.48
N GLU A 50 -33.28 -24.78 48.91
CA GLU A 50 -33.44 -24.96 47.47
C GLU A 50 -33.38 -23.64 46.67
N PRO A 51 -34.14 -22.57 47.01
CA PRO A 51 -34.03 -21.27 46.33
C PRO A 51 -32.67 -20.59 46.56
N ILE A 52 -32.06 -20.75 47.74
CA ILE A 52 -30.71 -20.23 48.02
C ILE A 52 -29.67 -20.93 47.13
N ASN A 53 -29.80 -22.24 46.93
CA ASN A 53 -28.88 -23.01 46.10
C ASN A 53 -29.04 -22.65 44.61
N VAL A 54 -30.27 -22.40 44.16
CA VAL A 54 -30.55 -21.86 42.82
C VAL A 54 -29.93 -20.46 42.66
N ASP A 55 -30.06 -19.58 43.64
CA ASP A 55 -29.48 -18.23 43.59
C ASP A 55 -27.94 -18.25 43.64
N ILE A 56 -27.35 -19.16 44.42
CA ILE A 56 -25.90 -19.42 44.37
C ILE A 56 -25.50 -19.89 42.97
N GLN A 57 -26.21 -20.83 42.36
CA GLN A 57 -25.89 -21.31 41.01
C GLN A 57 -26.03 -20.20 39.95
N THR A 58 -27.06 -19.35 40.03
CA THR A 58 -27.24 -18.24 39.10
C THR A 58 -26.13 -17.21 39.27
N LYS A 59 -25.77 -16.84 40.49
CA LYS A 59 -24.66 -15.92 40.79
C LYS A 59 -23.30 -16.51 40.41
N THR A 60 -23.12 -17.81 40.54
CA THR A 60 -21.88 -18.49 40.12
C THR A 60 -21.75 -18.48 38.59
N LYS A 61 -22.84 -18.74 37.86
CA LYS A 61 -22.88 -18.61 36.39
C LYS A 61 -22.64 -17.17 35.93
N GLU A 62 -23.23 -16.20 36.61
CA GLU A 62 -23.05 -14.77 36.33
C GLU A 62 -21.58 -14.35 36.56
N LYS A 63 -20.97 -14.79 37.65
CA LYS A 63 -19.53 -14.59 37.94
C LYS A 63 -18.63 -15.19 36.86
N ILE A 64 -18.89 -16.44 36.43
CA ILE A 64 -18.10 -17.10 35.37
C ILE A 64 -18.22 -16.32 34.05
N ARG A 65 -19.43 -15.88 33.70
CA ARG A 65 -19.66 -15.05 32.51
C ARG A 65 -18.89 -13.73 32.57
N LEU A 66 -18.96 -13.02 33.70
CA LEU A 66 -18.25 -11.76 33.88
C LEU A 66 -16.72 -11.92 33.89
N LEU A 67 -16.21 -13.05 34.42
CA LEU A 67 -14.78 -13.36 34.36
C LEU A 67 -14.32 -13.63 32.92
N ALA A 68 -15.09 -14.41 32.15
CA ALA A 68 -14.78 -14.66 30.74
C ALA A 68 -14.81 -13.38 29.89
N GLU A 69 -15.76 -12.47 30.17
CA GLU A 69 -15.84 -11.17 29.50
C GLU A 69 -14.68 -10.25 29.89
N LYS A 70 -14.27 -10.26 31.17
CA LYS A 70 -13.07 -9.56 31.63
C LYS A 70 -11.80 -10.13 31.00
N GLU A 71 -11.62 -11.44 30.96
CA GLU A 71 -10.44 -12.06 30.33
C GLU A 71 -10.36 -11.71 28.84
N LYS A 72 -11.49 -11.71 28.13
CA LYS A 72 -11.56 -11.33 26.72
C LYS A 72 -11.24 -9.85 26.48
N THR A 73 -11.73 -8.95 27.35
CA THR A 73 -11.40 -7.51 27.24
C THR A 73 -9.93 -7.26 27.60
N LEU A 74 -9.40 -7.94 28.61
CA LEU A 74 -8.02 -7.84 29.03
C LEU A 74 -7.07 -8.39 27.96
N SER A 75 -7.39 -9.51 27.31
CA SER A 75 -6.59 -10.04 26.19
C SER A 75 -6.58 -9.07 25.00
N ALA A 76 -7.72 -8.46 24.65
CA ALA A 76 -7.81 -7.47 23.57
C ALA A 76 -7.04 -6.18 23.89
N LEU A 77 -7.09 -5.72 25.14
CA LEU A 77 -6.31 -4.57 25.62
C LEU A 77 -4.80 -4.86 25.60
N THR A 78 -4.40 -6.07 25.98
CA THR A 78 -2.99 -6.48 25.97
C THR A 78 -2.44 -6.59 24.55
N GLU A 79 -3.24 -7.12 23.62
CA GLU A 79 -2.89 -7.19 22.20
C GLU A 79 -2.77 -5.79 21.58
N SER A 80 -3.70 -4.88 21.88
CA SER A 80 -3.62 -3.48 21.46
C SER A 80 -2.39 -2.75 22.03
N ALA A 81 -2.07 -2.97 23.30
CA ALA A 81 -0.86 -2.41 23.93
C ALA A 81 0.43 -2.91 23.27
N ASN A 82 0.50 -4.19 22.93
CA ASN A 82 1.65 -4.77 22.22
C ASN A 82 1.83 -4.17 20.81
N VAL A 83 0.72 -3.94 20.09
CA VAL A 83 0.78 -3.28 18.77
C VAL A 83 1.25 -1.83 18.91
N LEU A 84 0.76 -1.09 19.90
CA LEU A 84 1.22 0.27 20.18
C LEU A 84 2.70 0.33 20.58
N GLU A 85 3.17 -0.65 21.35
CA GLU A 85 4.59 -0.74 21.73
C GLU A 85 5.48 -1.03 20.51
N GLN A 86 5.06 -1.93 19.61
CA GLN A 86 5.75 -2.16 18.33
C GLN A 86 5.82 -0.89 17.49
N LYS A 87 4.70 -0.16 17.36
CA LYS A 87 4.65 1.12 16.63
C LYS A 87 5.54 2.19 17.26
N ASN A 88 5.60 2.24 18.59
CA ASN A 88 6.48 3.17 19.29
C ASN A 88 7.97 2.83 19.07
N ASN A 89 8.30 1.54 19.01
CA ASN A 89 9.67 1.11 18.70
C ASN A 89 10.05 1.42 17.24
N GLU A 90 9.14 1.22 16.29
CA GLU A 90 9.31 1.65 14.90
C GLU A 90 9.53 3.18 14.80
N LEU A 91 8.74 3.97 15.53
CA LEU A 91 8.90 5.42 15.59
C LEU A 91 10.24 5.83 16.19
N LYS A 92 10.72 5.18 17.26
CA LYS A 92 12.06 5.45 17.82
C LYS A 92 13.16 5.17 16.81
N ILE A 93 13.07 4.06 16.07
CA ILE A 93 14.02 3.73 15.01
C ILE A 93 13.98 4.84 13.94
N LEU A 94 12.80 5.25 13.50
CA LEU A 94 12.65 6.30 12.50
C LEU A 94 13.25 7.64 12.97
N THR A 95 12.98 8.05 14.22
CA THR A 95 13.56 9.26 14.82
C THR A 95 15.08 9.18 14.90
N THR A 96 15.65 8.04 15.29
CA THR A 96 17.11 7.88 15.29
C THR A 96 17.71 7.93 13.90
N THR A 97 17.04 7.38 12.87
CA THR A 97 17.49 7.52 11.49
C THR A 97 17.42 8.97 11.00
N ILE A 98 16.33 9.71 11.30
CA ILE A 98 16.18 11.11 10.92
C ILE A 98 17.29 11.96 11.55
N ASN A 99 17.54 11.81 12.85
CA ASN A 99 18.61 12.54 13.55
C ASN A 99 20.00 12.22 12.95
N ASN A 100 20.26 10.95 12.60
CA ASN A 100 21.50 10.56 11.93
C ASN A 100 21.65 11.18 10.53
N PHE A 101 20.54 11.37 9.79
CA PHE A 101 20.53 12.06 8.51
C PHE A 101 20.75 13.56 8.68
N GLU A 102 20.15 14.19 9.69
CA GLU A 102 20.37 15.61 10.00
C GLU A 102 21.83 15.88 10.39
N ASP A 103 22.43 15.04 11.24
CA ASP A 103 23.84 15.15 11.63
C ASP A 103 24.82 14.95 10.45
N ARG A 104 24.51 14.03 9.53
CA ARG A 104 25.32 13.84 8.31
C ARG A 104 25.21 15.03 7.37
N THR A 105 24.00 15.57 7.24
CA THR A 105 23.75 16.71 6.35
C THR A 105 24.40 17.96 6.89
N SER A 106 24.37 18.22 8.20
CA SER A 106 25.05 19.38 8.80
C SER A 106 26.56 19.30 8.63
N LYS A 107 27.17 18.12 8.85
CA LYS A 107 28.61 17.91 8.65
C LYS A 107 29.03 18.14 7.20
N LEU A 108 28.27 17.63 6.23
CA LEU A 108 28.56 17.83 4.81
C LEU A 108 28.44 19.31 4.42
N LEU A 109 27.49 20.03 5.02
CA LEU A 109 27.25 21.44 4.75
C LEU A 109 28.35 22.33 5.36
N ASP A 110 28.88 21.95 6.53
CA ASP A 110 30.04 22.60 7.15
C ASP A 110 31.34 22.33 6.35
N GLU A 111 31.53 21.12 5.84
CA GLU A 111 32.67 20.78 4.95
C GLU A 111 32.61 21.58 3.64
N LEU A 112 31.44 21.68 3.01
CA LEU A 112 31.24 22.47 1.79
C LEU A 112 31.46 23.96 2.04
N ARG A 113 31.00 24.50 3.18
CA ARG A 113 31.26 25.89 3.57
C ARG A 113 32.75 26.15 3.78
N SER A 114 33.46 25.27 4.49
CA SER A 114 34.90 25.42 4.69
C SER A 114 35.67 25.37 3.38
N SER A 115 35.27 24.52 2.43
CA SER A 115 35.89 24.48 1.10
C SER A 115 35.59 25.74 0.29
N PHE A 116 34.39 26.29 0.40
CA PHE A 116 34.00 27.53 -0.27
C PHE A 116 34.77 28.74 0.28
N ASP A 117 34.91 28.84 1.60
CA ASP A 117 35.70 29.89 2.25
C ASP A 117 37.18 29.82 1.84
N GLN A 118 37.73 28.61 1.70
CA GLN A 118 39.10 28.43 1.23
C GLN A 118 39.29 28.88 -0.23
N ILE A 119 38.35 28.54 -1.12
CA ILE A 119 38.38 29.00 -2.52
C ILE A 119 38.26 30.53 -2.60
N ASN A 120 37.41 31.15 -1.78
CA ASN A 120 37.30 32.61 -1.74
C ASN A 120 38.59 33.29 -1.27
N ILE A 121 39.28 32.70 -0.28
CA ILE A 121 40.58 33.22 0.16
C ILE A 121 41.61 33.12 -0.97
N GLU A 122 41.65 32.01 -1.70
CA GLU A 122 42.53 31.83 -2.86
C GLU A 122 42.19 32.81 -3.99
N GLU A 123 40.92 33.07 -4.26
CA GLU A 123 40.48 34.07 -5.24
C GLU A 123 40.97 35.48 -4.87
N ILE A 124 40.79 35.88 -3.61
CA ILE A 124 41.26 37.18 -3.10
C ILE A 124 42.79 37.28 -3.22
N GLN A 125 43.52 36.20 -2.90
CA GLN A 125 44.97 36.17 -3.05
C GLN A 125 45.40 36.31 -4.52
N LEU A 126 44.77 35.58 -5.44
CA LEU A 126 45.04 35.68 -6.88
C LEU A 126 44.72 37.08 -7.43
N GLN A 127 43.62 37.69 -7.00
CA GLN A 127 43.30 39.09 -7.36
C GLN A 127 44.36 40.07 -6.84
N SER A 128 44.86 39.86 -5.62
CA SER A 128 45.95 40.68 -5.06
C SER A 128 47.26 40.52 -5.85
N GLN A 129 47.60 39.29 -6.25
CA GLN A 129 48.77 39.01 -7.08
C GLN A 129 48.64 39.64 -8.47
N LEU A 130 47.47 39.52 -9.10
CA LEU A 130 47.18 40.13 -10.40
C LEU A 130 47.36 41.66 -10.35
N SER A 131 46.81 42.32 -9.34
CA SER A 131 46.98 43.77 -9.17
C SER A 131 48.44 44.17 -8.93
N SER A 132 49.21 43.36 -8.20
CA SER A 132 50.65 43.57 -8.03
C SER A 132 51.41 43.44 -9.36
N CYS A 133 51.10 42.42 -10.17
CA CYS A 133 51.71 42.20 -11.48
C CYS A 133 51.38 43.33 -12.46
N ILE A 134 50.14 43.80 -12.48
CA ILE A 134 49.74 44.97 -13.29
C ILE A 134 50.56 46.20 -12.91
N THR A 135 50.77 46.40 -11.61
CA THR A 135 51.59 47.51 -11.10
C THR A 135 53.05 47.37 -11.52
N THR A 136 53.60 46.16 -11.49
CA THR A 136 54.98 45.90 -11.92
C THR A 136 55.15 46.10 -13.43
N ILE A 137 54.18 45.66 -14.23
CA ILE A 137 54.17 45.88 -15.69
C ILE A 137 54.12 47.38 -16.01
N ALA A 138 53.33 48.16 -15.27
CA ALA A 138 53.27 49.61 -15.43
C ALA A 138 54.63 50.26 -15.12
N GLN A 139 55.30 49.85 -14.04
CA GLN A 139 56.64 50.31 -13.70
C GLN A 139 57.67 49.98 -14.79
N TYR A 140 57.68 48.74 -15.28
CA TYR A 140 58.59 48.35 -16.36
C TYR A 140 58.34 49.11 -17.67
N LYS A 141 57.08 49.43 -17.99
CA LYS A 141 56.76 50.28 -19.15
C LYS A 141 57.31 51.70 -18.99
N ASP A 142 57.18 52.29 -17.80
CA ASP A 142 57.72 53.61 -17.49
C ASP A 142 59.26 53.62 -17.53
N ASP A 143 59.90 52.58 -16.98
CA ASP A 143 61.36 52.44 -17.02
C ASP A 143 61.88 52.23 -18.44
N LEU A 144 61.17 51.46 -19.28
CA LEU A 144 61.48 51.32 -20.69
C LEU A 144 61.38 52.66 -21.42
N ALA A 145 60.32 53.43 -21.19
CA ALA A 145 60.14 54.76 -21.78
C ALA A 145 61.24 55.75 -21.35
N ARG A 146 61.68 55.68 -20.08
CA ARG A 146 62.82 56.46 -19.59
C ARG A 146 64.14 56.02 -20.22
N SER A 147 64.34 54.71 -20.37
CA SER A 147 65.51 54.15 -21.04
C SER A 147 65.58 54.57 -22.51
N ASP A 148 64.45 54.53 -23.23
CA ASP A 148 64.36 54.99 -24.62
C ASP A 148 64.63 56.48 -24.77
N ASN A 149 64.14 57.30 -23.84
CA ASN A 149 64.46 58.73 -23.81
C ASN A 149 65.93 58.98 -23.49
N ARG A 150 66.53 58.19 -22.58
CA ARG A 150 67.96 58.29 -22.26
C ARG A 150 68.83 57.80 -23.41
N TYR A 151 68.43 56.76 -24.13
CA TYR A 151 69.07 56.29 -25.34
C TYR A 151 69.02 57.36 -26.43
N ARG A 152 67.87 58.02 -26.63
CA ARG A 152 67.75 59.18 -27.52
C ARG A 152 68.67 60.32 -27.11
N GLN A 153 68.66 60.74 -25.84
CA GLN A 153 69.55 61.79 -25.35
C GLN A 153 71.05 61.45 -25.50
N LEU A 154 71.44 60.20 -25.27
CA LEU A 154 72.81 59.74 -25.47
C LEU A 154 73.17 59.69 -26.94
N ASN A 155 72.24 59.30 -27.81
CA ASN A 155 72.44 59.30 -29.26
C ASN A 155 72.53 60.74 -29.81
N ASP A 156 71.71 61.65 -29.31
CA ASP A 156 71.74 63.09 -29.63
C ASP A 156 73.05 63.72 -29.13
N ASN A 157 73.53 63.36 -27.93
CA ASN A 157 74.85 63.79 -27.44
C ASN A 157 75.99 63.17 -28.24
N ARG A 158 75.86 61.92 -28.69
CA ARG A 158 76.81 61.30 -29.62
C ARG A 158 76.83 62.03 -30.95
N GLN A 159 75.66 62.40 -31.48
CA GLN A 159 75.54 63.22 -32.68
C GLN A 159 76.12 64.61 -32.48
N LEU A 160 75.90 65.25 -31.32
CA LEU A 160 76.48 66.54 -31.00
C LEU A 160 78.01 66.46 -30.94
N LEU A 161 78.55 65.43 -30.28
CA LEU A 161 79.99 65.18 -30.20
C LEU A 161 80.59 64.83 -31.57
N SER A 162 79.92 63.98 -32.35
CA SER A 162 80.36 63.67 -33.72
C SER A 162 80.26 64.90 -34.61
N SER A 163 79.23 65.73 -34.48
CA SER A 163 79.10 66.99 -35.20
C SER A 163 80.10 68.04 -34.74
N GLN A 164 80.50 68.09 -33.47
CA GLN A 164 81.57 68.99 -32.98
C GLN A 164 82.96 68.53 -33.42
N ILE A 165 83.19 67.22 -33.46
CA ILE A 165 84.39 66.62 -34.05
C ILE A 165 84.39 66.92 -35.56
N GLU A 166 83.29 66.66 -36.26
CA GLU A 166 83.10 67.00 -37.67
C GLU A 166 83.19 68.51 -37.92
N LEU A 167 82.83 69.41 -37.01
CA LEU A 167 82.95 70.86 -37.23
C LEU A 167 84.40 71.32 -37.09
N LYS A 168 85.15 70.74 -36.13
CA LYS A 168 86.61 70.93 -36.03
C LYS A 168 87.35 70.29 -37.20
N GLN A 169 86.87 69.14 -37.68
CA GLN A 169 87.40 68.43 -38.83
C GLN A 169 87.07 69.21 -40.10
N LYS A 170 85.82 69.63 -40.32
CA LYS A 170 85.35 70.49 -41.42
C LYS A 170 85.99 71.86 -41.44
N GLN A 171 86.42 72.44 -40.31
CA GLN A 171 87.22 73.68 -40.28
C GLN A 171 88.67 73.46 -40.73
N LYS A 172 89.25 72.28 -40.46
CA LYS A 172 90.54 71.83 -41.03
C LYS A 172 90.39 71.39 -42.49
N ASP A 173 89.29 70.73 -42.81
CA ASP A 173 88.96 70.28 -44.14
C ASP A 173 88.57 71.48 -45.01
N LEU A 174 88.00 72.58 -44.50
CA LEU A 174 87.74 73.80 -45.29
C LEU A 174 89.05 74.38 -45.87
N THR A 175 90.15 74.26 -45.13
CA THR A 175 91.50 74.65 -45.59
C THR A 175 92.19 73.60 -46.46
N GLU A 176 91.77 72.33 -46.40
CA GLU A 176 92.32 71.24 -47.25
C GLU A 176 91.43 70.92 -48.48
N LEU A 177 90.13 71.29 -48.48
CA LEU A 177 89.15 71.06 -49.56
C LEU A 177 89.17 72.13 -50.65
N GLU A 178 89.85 73.26 -50.43
CA GLU A 178 90.25 74.17 -51.51
C GLU A 178 91.33 73.54 -52.40
N GLU A 179 92.10 72.56 -51.89
CA GLU A 179 93.15 71.87 -52.66
C GLU A 179 92.76 70.48 -53.21
N LYS A 180 91.69 69.84 -52.72
CA LYS A 180 91.40 68.43 -53.06
C LYS A 180 89.97 68.10 -53.46
N THR A 181 89.25 69.02 -54.11
CA THR A 181 88.00 68.69 -54.81
C THR A 181 88.21 68.40 -56.30
N HIS A 182 88.94 67.32 -56.56
CA HIS A 182 88.85 66.56 -57.81
C HIS A 182 88.90 65.06 -57.49
N GLY A 183 87.74 64.46 -57.19
CA GLY A 183 87.57 63.01 -57.33
C GLY A 183 86.94 62.24 -56.16
N LEU A 184 85.61 62.12 -56.22
CA LEU A 184 84.83 60.87 -56.11
C LEU A 184 84.71 60.12 -54.76
N LYS A 185 83.44 59.96 -54.31
CA LYS A 185 82.69 58.69 -54.12
C LYS A 185 81.26 58.95 -53.62
N LEU A 186 80.42 59.58 -54.45
CA LEU A 186 79.00 59.84 -54.13
C LEU A 186 78.08 58.66 -54.51
N ASP A 187 78.45 57.88 -55.54
CA ASP A 187 77.56 56.88 -56.14
C ASP A 187 77.43 55.56 -55.34
N SER A 188 78.40 55.20 -54.49
CA SER A 188 78.33 53.95 -53.73
C SER A 188 77.37 54.03 -52.54
N LEU A 189 77.29 55.19 -51.88
CA LEU A 189 76.40 55.42 -50.74
C LEU A 189 74.93 55.55 -51.17
N ILE A 190 74.68 56.15 -52.34
CA ILE A 190 73.32 56.26 -52.92
C ILE A 190 72.75 54.88 -53.27
N ARG A 191 73.59 53.92 -53.69
CA ARG A 191 73.16 52.54 -53.99
C ARG A 191 72.75 51.77 -52.74
N GLU A 192 73.50 51.92 -51.65
CA GLU A 192 73.22 51.26 -50.38
C GLU A 192 71.94 51.81 -49.72
N GLU A 193 71.74 53.14 -49.74
CA GLU A 193 70.50 53.77 -49.29
C GLU A 193 69.28 53.24 -50.05
N LYS A 194 69.42 53.08 -51.38
CA LYS A 194 68.35 52.58 -52.24
C LYS A 194 68.01 51.11 -51.99
N GLN A 195 69.00 50.28 -51.64
CA GLN A 195 68.79 48.88 -51.24
C GLN A 195 68.13 48.77 -49.87
N LEU A 196 68.57 49.57 -48.88
CA LEU A 196 67.96 49.55 -47.56
C LEU A 196 66.49 50.02 -47.60
N ARG A 197 66.19 51.07 -48.40
CA ARG A 197 64.80 51.47 -48.64
C ARG A 197 63.96 50.39 -49.31
N SER A 198 64.50 49.66 -50.29
CA SER A 198 63.73 48.59 -50.93
C SER A 198 63.43 47.44 -49.96
N THR A 199 64.39 47.08 -49.10
CA THR A 199 64.16 46.07 -48.05
C THR A 199 63.16 46.53 -46.98
N GLN A 200 63.19 47.82 -46.63
CA GLN A 200 62.22 48.41 -45.72
C GLN A 200 60.81 48.36 -46.32
N ASP A 201 60.65 48.73 -47.59
CA ASP A 201 59.36 48.68 -48.29
C ASP A 201 58.82 47.26 -48.41
N THR A 202 59.67 46.25 -48.62
CA THR A 202 59.25 44.84 -48.65
C THR A 202 58.77 44.37 -47.28
N LEU A 203 59.52 44.66 -46.21
CA LEU A 203 59.15 44.29 -44.84
C LEU A 203 57.85 45.02 -44.40
N PHE A 204 57.65 46.26 -44.85
CA PHE A 204 56.42 47.01 -44.57
C PHE A 204 55.19 46.38 -45.26
N LYS A 205 55.35 45.91 -46.50
CA LYS A 205 54.29 45.18 -47.22
C LYS A 205 53.97 43.84 -46.57
N GLU A 206 54.97 43.09 -46.13
CA GLU A 206 54.80 41.84 -45.40
C GLU A 206 54.09 42.07 -44.05
N LYS A 207 54.48 43.11 -43.31
CA LYS A 207 53.79 43.49 -42.08
C LYS A 207 52.33 43.85 -42.33
N HIS A 208 52.03 44.66 -43.35
CA HIS A 208 50.65 45.04 -43.66
C HIS A 208 49.79 43.84 -44.07
N THR A 209 50.33 42.93 -44.88
CA THR A 209 49.59 41.72 -45.31
C THR A 209 49.35 40.77 -44.15
N ALA A 210 50.34 40.58 -43.26
CA ALA A 210 50.18 39.80 -42.04
C ALA A 210 49.14 40.43 -41.10
N SER A 211 49.19 41.75 -40.90
CA SER A 211 48.25 42.48 -40.05
C SER A 211 46.81 42.43 -40.59
N ALA A 212 46.65 42.48 -41.93
CA ALA A 212 45.34 42.34 -42.57
C ALA A 212 44.76 40.93 -42.37
N ARG A 213 45.59 39.87 -42.48
CA ARG A 213 45.16 38.50 -42.17
C ARG A 213 44.76 38.33 -40.71
N LEU A 214 45.52 38.94 -39.80
CA LEU A 214 45.23 38.90 -38.37
C LEU A 214 43.86 39.53 -38.10
N ALA A 215 43.59 40.70 -38.67
CA ALA A 215 42.29 41.36 -38.55
C ALA A 215 41.14 40.50 -39.12
N THR A 216 41.34 39.81 -40.26
CA THR A 216 40.30 38.92 -40.81
C THR A 216 40.02 37.70 -39.92
N LEU A 217 41.06 37.13 -39.29
CA LEU A 217 40.90 36.00 -38.37
C LEU A 217 40.25 36.44 -37.05
N GLU A 218 40.58 37.62 -36.54
CA GLU A 218 39.93 38.23 -35.38
C GLU A 218 38.43 38.47 -35.66
N GLN A 219 38.10 38.97 -36.85
CA GLN A 219 36.71 39.15 -37.27
C GLN A 219 35.95 37.82 -37.32
N GLN A 220 36.56 36.77 -37.90
CA GLN A 220 35.96 35.43 -37.94
C GLN A 220 35.78 34.82 -36.55
N LEU A 221 36.73 35.04 -35.63
CA LEU A 221 36.60 34.61 -34.24
C LEU A 221 35.42 35.29 -33.53
N ILE A 222 35.20 36.57 -33.81
CA ILE A 222 34.04 37.31 -33.28
C ILE A 222 32.74 36.76 -33.86
N GLU A 223 32.67 36.54 -35.17
CA GLU A 223 31.48 35.98 -35.84
C GLU A 223 31.16 34.58 -35.30
N LEU A 224 32.15 33.68 -35.21
CA LEU A 224 31.99 32.34 -34.63
C LEU A 224 31.61 32.38 -33.15
N GLY A 225 32.16 33.32 -32.39
CA GLY A 225 31.79 33.55 -31.00
C GLY A 225 30.33 33.95 -30.85
N GLN A 226 29.85 34.86 -31.70
CA GLN A 226 28.45 35.28 -31.74
C GLN A 226 27.51 34.16 -32.18
N GLU A 227 27.92 33.31 -33.13
CA GLU A 227 27.18 32.12 -33.54
C GLU A 227 27.06 31.10 -32.40
N LEU A 228 28.14 30.84 -31.66
CA LEU A 228 28.12 29.95 -30.49
C LEU A 228 27.25 30.49 -29.34
N GLU A 229 27.12 31.81 -29.21
CA GLU A 229 26.24 32.45 -28.23
C GLU A 229 24.76 32.45 -28.62
N GLN A 230 24.41 32.07 -29.86
CA GLN A 230 23.01 31.98 -30.28
C GLN A 230 22.24 31.01 -29.38
N GLU A 231 20.99 31.35 -29.08
CA GLU A 231 20.18 30.70 -28.05
C GLU A 231 20.00 29.17 -28.24
N HIS A 232 20.05 28.72 -29.49
CA HIS A 232 19.92 27.30 -29.84
C HIS A 232 21.24 26.53 -29.76
N LEU A 233 22.40 27.19 -29.85
CA LEU A 233 23.73 26.59 -29.83
C LEU A 233 24.40 26.66 -28.44
N LYS A 234 24.20 27.77 -27.71
CA LYS A 234 24.83 28.05 -26.41
C LYS A 234 24.68 26.92 -25.40
N ASN A 235 23.47 26.35 -25.31
CA ASN A 235 23.13 25.25 -24.39
C ASN A 235 22.68 23.99 -25.15
N ALA A 236 23.11 23.80 -26.40
CA ALA A 236 22.66 22.69 -27.24
C ALA A 236 22.88 21.33 -26.56
N ASN A 237 24.07 21.12 -25.97
CA ASN A 237 24.41 19.87 -25.29
C ASN A 237 23.57 19.62 -24.04
N GLU A 238 23.36 20.65 -23.19
CA GLU A 238 22.52 20.53 -22.00
C GLU A 238 21.07 20.26 -22.37
N ARG A 239 20.53 20.96 -23.37
CA ARG A 239 19.17 20.75 -23.89
C ARG A 239 19.01 19.37 -24.49
N TYR A 240 19.98 18.91 -25.28
CA TYR A 240 20.01 17.57 -25.84
C TYR A 240 19.99 16.52 -24.73
N LEU A 241 20.88 16.61 -23.74
CA LEU A 241 20.92 15.67 -22.62
C LEU A 241 19.60 15.66 -21.84
N LYS A 242 19.01 16.83 -21.58
CA LYS A 242 17.71 16.94 -20.90
C LYS A 242 16.59 16.25 -21.68
N HIS A 243 16.48 16.52 -22.98
CA HIS A 243 15.47 15.89 -23.83
C HIS A 243 15.71 14.39 -24.02
N PHE A 244 16.97 13.97 -24.14
CA PHE A 244 17.34 12.57 -24.25
C PHE A 244 16.95 11.79 -22.98
N VAL A 245 17.25 12.35 -21.81
CA VAL A 245 16.84 11.76 -20.52
C VAL A 245 15.33 11.71 -20.42
N GLN A 246 14.63 12.80 -20.77
CA GLN A 246 13.16 12.83 -20.75
C GLN A 246 12.55 11.77 -21.67
N GLN A 247 13.02 11.67 -22.91
CA GLN A 247 12.55 10.67 -23.87
C GLN A 247 12.80 9.25 -23.37
N THR A 248 13.99 8.99 -22.80
CA THR A 248 14.33 7.68 -22.25
C THR A 248 13.41 7.31 -21.08
N ILE A 249 13.11 8.27 -20.19
CA ILE A 249 12.19 8.06 -19.07
C ILE A 249 10.76 7.81 -19.58
N GLU A 250 10.29 8.60 -20.55
CA GLU A 250 8.96 8.43 -21.15
C GLU A 250 8.82 7.07 -21.85
N GLU A 251 9.87 6.62 -22.54
CA GLU A 251 9.90 5.32 -23.20
C GLU A 251 9.86 4.17 -22.19
N ILE A 252 10.67 4.21 -21.13
CA ILE A 252 10.63 3.21 -20.05
C ILE A 252 9.27 3.21 -19.36
N ALA A 253 8.71 4.39 -19.06
CA ALA A 253 7.39 4.50 -18.44
C ALA A 253 6.28 3.93 -19.34
N SER A 254 6.37 4.13 -20.66
CA SER A 254 5.44 3.54 -21.62
C SER A 254 5.53 2.00 -21.64
N GLN A 255 6.75 1.46 -21.65
CA GLN A 255 6.99 0.02 -21.59
C GLN A 255 6.48 -0.61 -20.28
N ASP A 256 6.69 0.06 -19.15
CA ASP A 256 6.18 -0.37 -17.85
C ASP A 256 4.65 -0.35 -17.81
N LEU A 257 4.00 0.70 -18.34
CA LEU A 257 2.54 0.76 -18.46
C LEU A 257 1.99 -0.36 -19.33
N GLU A 258 2.63 -0.66 -20.46
CA GLU A 258 2.24 -1.78 -21.32
C GLU A 258 2.39 -3.12 -20.60
N ARG A 259 3.47 -3.29 -19.83
CA ARG A 259 3.67 -4.48 -19.00
C ARG A 259 2.59 -4.60 -17.92
N PHE A 260 2.28 -3.51 -17.22
CA PHE A 260 1.20 -3.50 -16.21
C PHE A 260 -0.15 -3.86 -16.83
N TYR A 261 -0.45 -3.32 -18.02
CA TYR A 261 -1.67 -3.66 -18.74
C TYR A 261 -1.75 -5.16 -19.06
N LYS A 262 -0.68 -5.74 -19.62
CA LYS A 262 -0.61 -7.17 -19.95
C LYS A 262 -0.78 -8.05 -18.71
N VAL A 263 -0.08 -7.73 -17.62
CA VAL A 263 -0.17 -8.48 -16.36
C VAL A 263 -1.56 -8.38 -15.75
N LEU A 264 -2.17 -7.18 -15.76
CA LEU A 264 -3.51 -6.97 -15.25
C LEU A 264 -4.55 -7.77 -16.05
N ASP A 265 -4.50 -7.71 -17.37
CA ASP A 265 -5.41 -8.44 -18.26
C ASP A 265 -5.27 -9.96 -18.07
N GLN A 266 -4.04 -10.47 -18.02
CA GLN A 266 -3.78 -11.89 -17.76
C GLN A 266 -4.27 -12.33 -16.37
N THR A 267 -4.06 -11.49 -15.35
CA THR A 267 -4.54 -11.77 -13.98
C THR A 267 -6.07 -11.77 -13.94
N MET A 268 -6.72 -10.82 -14.62
CA MET A 268 -8.18 -10.75 -14.71
C MET A 268 -8.75 -12.00 -15.41
N MET A 269 -8.15 -12.45 -16.51
CA MET A 269 -8.54 -13.69 -17.20
C MET A 269 -8.38 -14.92 -16.31
N THR A 270 -7.24 -15.01 -15.62
CA THR A 270 -6.92 -16.15 -14.74
C THR A 270 -7.90 -16.19 -13.58
N TYR A 271 -8.17 -15.03 -12.96
CA TYR A 271 -9.13 -14.88 -11.88
C TYR A 271 -10.55 -15.25 -12.33
N HIS A 272 -11.00 -14.73 -13.47
CA HIS A 272 -12.32 -15.04 -14.02
C HIS A 272 -12.48 -16.54 -14.30
N THR A 273 -11.49 -17.15 -14.96
CA THR A 273 -11.47 -18.59 -15.25
C THR A 273 -11.51 -19.43 -13.96
N GLN A 274 -10.70 -19.05 -12.96
CA GLN A 274 -10.66 -19.72 -11.68
C GLN A 274 -11.98 -19.59 -10.92
N LYS A 275 -12.58 -18.39 -10.92
CA LYS A 275 -13.89 -18.13 -10.30
C LYS A 275 -15.02 -18.89 -10.99
N MET A 276 -15.01 -18.97 -12.31
CA MET A 276 -16.01 -19.76 -13.05
C MET A 276 -15.87 -21.25 -12.74
N LYS A 277 -14.66 -21.78 -12.62
CA LYS A 277 -14.42 -23.17 -12.19
C LYS A 277 -14.91 -23.41 -10.76
N GLN A 278 -14.62 -22.50 -9.83
CA GLN A 278 -15.11 -22.58 -8.46
C GLN A 278 -16.64 -22.55 -8.41
N LEU A 279 -17.25 -21.62 -9.14
CA LEU A 279 -18.70 -21.46 -9.22
C LEU A 279 -19.37 -22.72 -9.79
N ASN A 280 -18.88 -23.23 -10.93
CA ASN A 280 -19.43 -24.44 -11.55
C ASN A 280 -19.26 -25.69 -10.68
N LYS A 281 -18.22 -25.75 -9.84
CA LYS A 281 -18.08 -26.82 -8.85
C LYS A 281 -19.21 -26.77 -7.82
N ILE A 282 -19.44 -25.60 -7.22
CA ILE A 282 -20.51 -25.41 -6.21
C ILE A 282 -21.88 -25.67 -6.83
N ILE A 283 -22.13 -25.15 -8.03
CA ILE A 283 -23.38 -25.38 -8.78
C ILE A 283 -23.62 -26.89 -8.98
N ARG A 284 -22.59 -27.64 -9.40
CA ARG A 284 -22.71 -29.08 -9.64
C ARG A 284 -22.98 -29.86 -8.36
N ASP A 285 -22.32 -29.48 -7.27
CA ASP A 285 -22.50 -30.12 -5.97
C ASP A 285 -23.92 -29.86 -5.44
N LEU A 286 -24.39 -28.60 -5.47
CA LEU A 286 -25.75 -28.22 -5.07
C LEU A 286 -26.82 -28.87 -5.96
N TRP A 287 -26.61 -28.96 -7.27
CA TRP A 287 -27.54 -29.61 -8.20
C TRP A 287 -27.73 -31.09 -7.86
N ARG A 288 -26.64 -31.81 -7.58
CA ARG A 288 -26.69 -33.24 -7.22
C ARG A 288 -27.39 -33.51 -5.90
N THR A 289 -27.27 -32.60 -4.93
CA THR A 289 -27.95 -32.74 -3.63
C THR A 289 -29.44 -32.40 -3.76
N THR A 290 -29.77 -31.39 -4.57
CA THR A 290 -31.11 -30.78 -4.60
C THR A 290 -32.06 -31.42 -5.62
N TYR A 291 -31.56 -31.68 -6.84
CA TYR A 291 -32.39 -32.18 -7.93
C TYR A 291 -32.55 -33.69 -7.84
N ARG A 292 -33.80 -34.17 -7.77
CA ARG A 292 -34.11 -35.61 -7.69
C ARG A 292 -34.45 -36.24 -9.04
N GLY A 293 -34.56 -35.45 -10.10
CA GLY A 293 -34.82 -35.96 -11.46
C GLY A 293 -33.63 -36.69 -12.08
N SER A 294 -33.90 -37.71 -12.90
CA SER A 294 -32.89 -38.52 -13.60
C SER A 294 -32.52 -38.03 -15.01
N ASP A 295 -33.13 -36.93 -15.45
CA ASP A 295 -33.02 -36.41 -16.81
C ASP A 295 -31.87 -35.39 -17.02
N ILE A 296 -31.33 -34.80 -15.95
CA ILE A 296 -30.24 -33.82 -15.99
C ILE A 296 -29.17 -34.18 -14.95
N ASP A 297 -27.97 -34.52 -15.43
CA ASP A 297 -26.86 -34.96 -14.59
C ASP A 297 -26.20 -33.81 -13.81
N ALA A 298 -26.07 -32.65 -14.47
CA ALA A 298 -25.44 -31.46 -13.92
C ALA A 298 -25.81 -30.22 -14.74
N ILE A 299 -25.69 -29.05 -14.11
CA ILE A 299 -25.79 -27.75 -14.79
C ILE A 299 -24.48 -26.96 -14.61
N GLU A 300 -24.13 -26.15 -15.60
CA GLU A 300 -22.91 -25.34 -15.62
C GLU A 300 -23.16 -23.99 -16.28
N ILE A 301 -22.43 -22.97 -15.85
CA ILE A 301 -22.36 -21.69 -16.53
C ILE A 301 -21.13 -21.71 -17.44
N ARG A 302 -21.35 -21.47 -18.73
CA ARG A 302 -20.26 -21.25 -19.69
C ARG A 302 -20.13 -19.78 -20.00
N SER A 303 -18.89 -19.32 -20.01
CA SER A 303 -18.49 -17.99 -20.44
C SER A 303 -17.71 -18.11 -21.73
N ASP A 304 -18.30 -17.65 -22.83
CA ASP A 304 -17.61 -17.53 -24.11
C ASP A 304 -17.06 -16.09 -24.20
N ALA A 305 -15.75 -15.96 -24.40
CA ALA A 305 -15.11 -14.66 -24.62
C ALA A 305 -15.08 -14.38 -26.11
N ASP A 306 -15.51 -13.18 -26.53
CA ASP A 306 -15.39 -12.76 -27.93
C ASP A 306 -13.92 -12.43 -28.25
N GLU A 307 -13.16 -13.43 -28.71
CA GLU A 307 -11.74 -13.27 -29.07
C GLU A 307 -11.54 -12.38 -30.31
N GLU A 308 -12.53 -12.27 -31.19
CA GLU A 308 -12.46 -11.48 -32.43
C GLU A 308 -12.35 -9.96 -32.20
N ASN A 309 -12.66 -9.46 -31.00
CA ASN A 309 -12.62 -8.04 -30.64
C ASN A 309 -11.55 -7.71 -29.57
N ALA A 310 -10.48 -8.50 -29.49
CA ALA A 310 -9.36 -8.32 -28.54
C ALA A 310 -8.65 -6.95 -28.62
N SER A 311 -8.92 -6.16 -29.67
CA SER A 311 -8.39 -4.80 -29.87
C SER A 311 -9.16 -3.69 -29.14
N LYS A 312 -10.35 -3.97 -28.58
CA LYS A 312 -11.09 -2.98 -27.78
C LYS A 312 -10.67 -3.07 -26.31
N ALA A 313 -10.47 -1.92 -25.68
CA ALA A 313 -10.09 -1.75 -24.27
C ALA A 313 -11.03 -2.42 -23.24
N ARG A 314 -12.15 -3.02 -23.67
CA ARG A 314 -13.10 -3.74 -22.83
C ARG A 314 -13.57 -5.02 -23.52
N ARG A 315 -13.20 -6.16 -22.93
CA ARG A 315 -13.65 -7.49 -23.36
C ARG A 315 -15.13 -7.69 -23.02
N THR A 316 -15.85 -8.36 -23.91
CA THR A 316 -17.26 -8.74 -23.71
C THR A 316 -17.32 -10.24 -23.46
N TYR A 317 -18.04 -10.64 -22.40
CA TYR A 317 -18.25 -12.04 -22.07
C TYR A 317 -19.73 -12.39 -22.26
N ASN A 318 -19.98 -13.45 -23.03
CA ASN A 318 -21.30 -14.00 -23.23
C ASN A 318 -21.49 -15.21 -22.31
N TYR A 319 -22.51 -15.14 -21.45
CA TYR A 319 -22.79 -16.21 -20.48
C TYR A 319 -24.01 -17.00 -20.91
N ARG A 320 -23.91 -18.33 -20.81
CA ARG A 320 -25.03 -19.26 -21.03
C ARG A 320 -25.03 -20.35 -19.98
N VAL A 321 -26.23 -20.78 -19.59
CA VAL A 321 -26.42 -21.90 -18.66
C VAL A 321 -26.66 -23.15 -19.48
N VAL A 322 -25.82 -24.15 -19.30
CA VAL A 322 -25.89 -25.43 -20.00
C VAL A 322 -26.21 -26.55 -19.02
N MET A 323 -26.92 -27.57 -19.49
CA MET A 323 -27.18 -28.81 -18.79
C MET A 323 -26.41 -29.96 -19.47
N LEU A 324 -25.88 -30.87 -18.65
CA LEU A 324 -25.37 -32.16 -19.10
C LEU A 324 -26.48 -33.20 -18.99
N LYS A 325 -26.73 -33.91 -20.09
CA LYS A 325 -27.67 -35.02 -20.17
C LYS A 325 -27.03 -36.17 -20.92
N ALA A 326 -26.78 -37.29 -20.25
CA ALA A 326 -26.20 -38.50 -20.84
C ALA A 326 -24.91 -38.23 -21.65
N GLY A 327 -24.04 -37.36 -21.10
CA GLY A 327 -22.78 -36.96 -21.74
C GLY A 327 -22.89 -35.87 -22.81
N SER A 328 -24.09 -35.42 -23.17
CA SER A 328 -24.32 -34.31 -24.12
C SER A 328 -24.56 -32.98 -23.39
N VAL A 329 -23.88 -31.92 -23.84
CA VAL A 329 -24.03 -30.56 -23.30
C VAL A 329 -25.07 -29.80 -24.12
N MET A 330 -26.12 -29.29 -23.49
CA MET A 330 -27.19 -28.55 -24.14
C MET A 330 -27.48 -27.24 -23.41
N ASP A 331 -27.80 -26.18 -24.15
CA ASP A 331 -28.25 -24.92 -23.55
C ASP A 331 -29.63 -25.11 -22.90
N MET A 332 -29.76 -24.69 -21.64
CA MET A 332 -31.01 -24.76 -20.88
C MET A 332 -32.05 -23.77 -21.38
N ARG A 333 -31.62 -22.66 -22.01
CA ARG A 333 -32.54 -21.63 -22.49
C ARG A 333 -33.58 -22.24 -23.42
N ASN A 334 -34.85 -22.07 -23.07
CA ASN A 334 -36.02 -22.61 -23.77
C ASN A 334 -36.11 -24.14 -23.85
N ARG A 335 -35.29 -24.90 -23.11
CA ARG A 335 -35.27 -26.37 -23.11
C ARG A 335 -35.53 -27.03 -21.76
N CYS A 336 -35.78 -26.24 -20.73
CA CYS A 336 -36.08 -26.70 -19.38
C CYS A 336 -37.53 -26.39 -18.94
N SER A 337 -38.05 -27.22 -18.03
CA SER A 337 -39.37 -27.06 -17.42
C SER A 337 -39.41 -25.84 -16.48
N ALA A 338 -40.61 -25.43 -16.06
CA ALA A 338 -40.77 -24.32 -15.12
C ALA A 338 -40.06 -24.60 -13.78
N GLY A 339 -40.23 -25.80 -13.21
CA GLY A 339 -39.54 -26.21 -11.99
C GLY A 339 -38.02 -26.25 -12.13
N GLN A 340 -37.50 -26.81 -13.24
CA GLN A 340 -36.07 -26.83 -13.51
C GLN A 340 -35.47 -25.41 -13.61
N LYS A 341 -36.21 -24.45 -14.19
CA LYS A 341 -35.77 -23.04 -14.24
C LYS A 341 -35.68 -22.42 -12.84
N VAL A 342 -36.71 -22.63 -12.02
CA VAL A 342 -36.75 -22.08 -10.64
C VAL A 342 -35.61 -22.67 -9.83
N LEU A 343 -35.43 -23.99 -9.87
CA LEU A 343 -34.39 -24.70 -9.13
C LEU A 343 -32.98 -24.29 -9.59
N ALA A 344 -32.72 -24.27 -10.90
CA ALA A 344 -31.44 -23.84 -11.44
C ALA A 344 -31.12 -22.39 -11.06
N SER A 345 -32.10 -21.48 -11.15
CA SER A 345 -31.95 -20.08 -10.75
C SER A 345 -31.62 -19.95 -9.25
N LEU A 346 -32.28 -20.73 -8.40
CA LEU A 346 -32.01 -20.75 -6.97
C LEU A 346 -30.61 -21.26 -6.66
N ILE A 347 -30.22 -22.40 -7.23
CA ILE A 347 -28.88 -22.99 -7.07
C ILE A 347 -27.78 -22.04 -7.55
N ILE A 348 -27.97 -21.40 -8.71
CA ILE A 348 -27.00 -20.43 -9.23
C ILE A 348 -26.86 -19.23 -8.27
N ARG A 349 -27.96 -18.72 -7.70
CA ARG A 349 -27.91 -17.64 -6.71
C ARG A 349 -27.16 -18.06 -5.44
N LEU A 350 -27.41 -19.27 -4.93
CA LEU A 350 -26.70 -19.81 -3.78
C LEU A 350 -25.19 -19.96 -4.07
N ALA A 351 -24.85 -20.53 -5.21
CA ALA A 351 -23.46 -20.72 -5.62
C ALA A 351 -22.73 -19.39 -5.85
N LEU A 352 -23.40 -18.38 -6.39
CA LEU A 352 -22.84 -17.02 -6.52
C LEU A 352 -22.58 -16.40 -5.15
N ALA A 353 -23.54 -16.51 -4.23
CA ALA A 353 -23.38 -16.03 -2.86
C ALA A 353 -22.22 -16.74 -2.13
N GLU A 354 -21.95 -18.00 -2.44
CA GLU A 354 -20.82 -18.74 -1.89
C GLU A 354 -19.47 -18.43 -2.55
N ALA A 355 -19.43 -18.34 -3.88
CA ALA A 355 -18.18 -18.13 -4.61
C ALA A 355 -17.66 -16.67 -4.53
N PHE A 356 -18.57 -15.69 -4.45
CA PHE A 356 -18.23 -14.26 -4.53
C PHE A 356 -18.35 -13.52 -3.20
N CYS A 357 -19.28 -13.90 -2.33
CA CYS A 357 -19.50 -13.17 -1.09
C CYS A 357 -18.86 -13.89 0.10
N LEU A 358 -17.59 -13.55 0.38
CA LEU A 358 -16.85 -14.06 1.54
C LEU A 358 -17.58 -13.84 2.87
N ASN A 359 -18.35 -12.75 2.99
CA ASN A 359 -19.11 -12.36 4.18
C ASN A 359 -20.59 -12.02 3.86
N CYS A 360 -21.28 -12.85 3.07
CA CYS A 360 -22.74 -12.66 2.92
C CYS A 360 -23.44 -13.06 4.23
N GLY A 361 -23.81 -12.07 5.02
CA GLY A 361 -24.44 -12.30 6.32
C GLY A 361 -25.93 -12.59 6.25
N ILE A 362 -26.62 -12.24 5.16
CA ILE A 362 -28.07 -12.45 5.02
C ILE A 362 -28.38 -12.95 3.61
N LEU A 363 -29.13 -14.05 3.55
CA LEU A 363 -29.72 -14.60 2.32
C LEU A 363 -31.22 -14.69 2.50
N ALA A 364 -31.99 -14.10 1.57
CA ALA A 364 -33.45 -14.14 1.59
C ALA A 364 -33.99 -14.88 0.37
N LEU A 365 -34.86 -15.85 0.59
CA LEU A 365 -35.52 -16.66 -0.43
C LEU A 365 -37.03 -16.42 -0.35
N ASP A 366 -37.56 -15.72 -1.34
CA ASP A 366 -38.99 -15.49 -1.49
C ASP A 366 -39.60 -16.55 -2.40
N GLU A 367 -40.53 -17.29 -1.83
CA GLU A 367 -41.23 -18.43 -2.37
C GLU A 367 -40.42 -19.45 -3.19
N PRO A 368 -39.43 -20.12 -2.56
CA PRO A 368 -38.47 -20.95 -3.28
C PRO A 368 -39.05 -22.27 -3.82
N THR A 369 -40.26 -22.68 -3.39
CA THR A 369 -40.92 -23.93 -3.82
C THR A 369 -41.77 -23.76 -5.08
N THR A 370 -41.82 -22.55 -5.65
CA THR A 370 -42.63 -22.24 -6.84
C THR A 370 -42.40 -23.23 -7.99
N ASN A 371 -43.46 -23.91 -8.44
CA ASN A 371 -43.43 -24.91 -9.52
C ASN A 371 -42.50 -26.11 -9.29
N LEU A 372 -42.13 -26.42 -8.04
CA LEU A 372 -41.39 -27.63 -7.68
C LEU A 372 -42.37 -28.74 -7.27
N ASP A 373 -42.00 -29.99 -7.53
CA ASP A 373 -42.68 -31.16 -7.00
C ASP A 373 -42.13 -31.51 -5.61
N PHE A 374 -42.84 -32.37 -4.89
CA PHE A 374 -42.50 -32.75 -3.51
C PHE A 374 -41.05 -33.26 -3.37
N GLU A 375 -40.58 -34.07 -4.32
CA GLU A 375 -39.21 -34.62 -4.27
C GLU A 375 -38.13 -33.53 -4.39
N ASN A 376 -38.32 -32.55 -5.28
CA ASN A 376 -37.38 -31.43 -5.40
C ASN A 376 -37.54 -30.40 -4.25
N ILE A 377 -38.73 -30.28 -3.65
CA ILE A 377 -38.94 -29.49 -2.43
C ILE A 377 -38.15 -30.10 -1.26
N ASP A 378 -38.24 -31.41 -1.03
CA ASP A 378 -37.46 -32.10 0.01
C ASP A 378 -35.95 -32.02 -0.25
N GLY A 379 -35.52 -32.23 -1.50
CA GLY A 379 -34.13 -32.05 -1.90
C GLY A 379 -33.62 -30.63 -1.63
N LEU A 380 -34.46 -29.62 -1.87
CA LEU A 380 -34.14 -28.22 -1.60
C LEU A 380 -34.06 -27.91 -0.11
N ALA A 381 -34.98 -28.45 0.69
CA ALA A 381 -34.94 -28.31 2.14
C ALA A 381 -33.63 -28.89 2.71
N GLN A 382 -33.23 -30.08 2.27
CA GLN A 382 -31.98 -30.73 2.67
C GLN A 382 -30.75 -29.90 2.31
N ALA A 383 -30.69 -29.39 1.07
CA ALA A 383 -29.59 -28.54 0.62
C ALA A 383 -29.47 -27.24 1.44
N LEU A 384 -30.59 -26.61 1.78
CA LEU A 384 -30.61 -25.40 2.62
C LEU A 384 -30.18 -25.70 4.06
N ILE A 385 -30.60 -26.84 4.63
CA ILE A 385 -30.16 -27.29 5.96
C ILE A 385 -28.64 -27.53 5.97
N GLU A 386 -28.09 -28.19 4.96
CA GLU A 386 -26.64 -28.38 4.82
C GLU A 386 -25.89 -27.05 4.68
N LEU A 387 -26.44 -26.10 3.93
CA LEU A 387 -25.88 -24.76 3.80
C LEU A 387 -25.83 -24.06 5.16
N VAL A 388 -26.93 -24.08 5.93
CA VAL A 388 -26.98 -23.52 7.28
C VAL A 388 -25.97 -24.21 8.20
N LYS A 389 -25.89 -25.54 8.17
CA LYS A 389 -24.90 -26.32 8.95
C LYS A 389 -23.46 -25.90 8.65
N ASN A 390 -23.10 -25.85 7.37
CA ASN A 390 -21.75 -25.49 6.93
C ASN A 390 -21.39 -24.05 7.31
N ARG A 391 -22.38 -23.17 7.38
CA ARG A 391 -22.21 -21.76 7.75
C ARG A 391 -22.50 -21.44 9.21
N ALA A 392 -22.95 -22.40 10.02
CA ALA A 392 -23.26 -22.20 11.44
C ALA A 392 -22.02 -21.80 12.27
N SER A 393 -20.82 -22.12 11.78
CA SER A 393 -19.54 -21.70 12.37
C SER A 393 -19.20 -20.22 12.09
N LEU A 394 -19.83 -19.60 11.07
CA LEU A 394 -19.66 -18.20 10.74
C LEU A 394 -20.54 -17.36 11.65
N LYS A 395 -19.96 -16.37 12.34
CA LYS A 395 -20.64 -15.63 13.41
C LYS A 395 -21.87 -14.81 12.97
N ASN A 396 -22.12 -14.63 11.67
CA ASN A 396 -23.09 -13.68 11.14
C ASN A 396 -23.91 -14.19 9.93
N PHE A 397 -24.20 -15.49 9.79
CA PHE A 397 -25.05 -15.97 8.68
C PHE A 397 -26.53 -16.07 9.09
N GLN A 398 -27.41 -15.47 8.29
CA GLN A 398 -28.87 -15.48 8.46
C GLN A 398 -29.53 -15.91 7.14
N LEU A 399 -30.42 -16.90 7.22
CA LEU A 399 -31.25 -17.33 6.11
C LEU A 399 -32.70 -16.96 6.43
N VAL A 400 -33.34 -16.20 5.54
CA VAL A 400 -34.76 -15.82 5.63
C VAL A 400 -35.48 -16.52 4.50
N ILE A 401 -36.54 -17.26 4.83
CA ILE A 401 -37.37 -17.99 3.87
C ILE A 401 -38.79 -17.48 4.04
N ILE A 402 -39.41 -17.10 2.92
CA ILE A 402 -40.82 -16.73 2.84
C ILE A 402 -41.49 -17.81 2.02
N THR A 403 -42.49 -18.47 2.58
CA THR A 403 -43.23 -19.52 1.89
C THR A 403 -44.67 -19.68 2.41
N HIS A 404 -45.57 -20.13 1.54
CA HIS A 404 -46.89 -20.64 1.89
C HIS A 404 -46.98 -22.18 1.86
N ASP A 405 -45.88 -22.86 1.59
CA ASP A 405 -45.79 -24.32 1.49
C ASP A 405 -45.53 -24.94 2.88
N GLU A 406 -46.56 -25.56 3.46
CA GLU A 406 -46.49 -26.16 4.79
C GLU A 406 -45.56 -27.39 4.84
N ASP A 407 -45.56 -28.21 3.78
CA ASP A 407 -44.69 -29.40 3.68
C ASP A 407 -43.20 -29.01 3.67
N PHE A 408 -42.88 -27.89 3.01
CA PHE A 408 -41.52 -27.34 3.01
C PHE A 408 -41.12 -26.78 4.38
N VAL A 409 -42.03 -26.09 5.08
CA VAL A 409 -41.78 -25.60 6.44
C VAL A 409 -41.55 -26.76 7.40
N ASP A 410 -42.35 -27.82 7.32
CA ASP A 410 -42.19 -29.02 8.14
C ASP A 410 -40.86 -29.74 7.84
N SER A 411 -40.47 -29.81 6.56
CA SER A 411 -39.19 -30.39 6.16
C SER A 411 -37.99 -29.60 6.69
N LEU A 412 -38.08 -28.27 6.76
CA LEU A 412 -37.08 -27.42 7.40
C LEU A 412 -37.12 -27.52 8.93
N GLY A 413 -38.31 -27.65 9.52
CA GLY A 413 -38.55 -27.77 10.97
C GLY A 413 -38.02 -29.04 11.60
N LYS A 414 -37.92 -30.13 10.82
CA LYS A 414 -37.21 -31.37 11.23
C LYS A 414 -35.73 -31.15 11.55
N SER A 415 -35.17 -30.00 11.20
CA SER A 415 -33.79 -29.63 11.53
C SER A 415 -33.71 -28.84 12.86
N ALA A 416 -32.63 -29.04 13.62
CA ALA A 416 -32.42 -28.37 14.91
C ALA A 416 -32.12 -26.85 14.80
N TYR A 417 -32.33 -26.23 13.63
CA TYR A 417 -31.93 -24.85 13.35
C TYR A 417 -33.11 -23.87 13.27
N ALA A 418 -34.35 -24.35 13.31
CA ALA A 418 -35.54 -23.49 13.30
C ALA A 418 -36.60 -24.00 14.29
N GLU A 419 -36.83 -23.23 15.36
CA GLU A 419 -37.86 -23.54 16.37
C GLU A 419 -39.14 -22.70 16.19
N LYS A 420 -38.98 -21.47 15.68
CA LYS A 420 -40.05 -20.47 15.56
C LYS A 420 -40.12 -19.92 14.14
N CYS A 421 -41.35 -19.69 13.67
CA CYS A 421 -41.62 -19.02 12.40
C CYS A 421 -42.51 -17.79 12.62
N TYR A 422 -42.48 -16.86 11.66
CA TYR A 422 -43.35 -15.68 11.64
C TYR A 422 -44.47 -15.92 10.63
N ARG A 423 -45.72 -15.98 11.10
CA ARG A 423 -46.91 -16.09 10.25
C ARG A 423 -47.43 -14.69 9.96
N VAL A 424 -47.55 -14.35 8.68
CA VAL A 424 -48.11 -13.08 8.22
C VAL A 424 -49.56 -13.28 7.80
N SER A 425 -50.48 -12.55 8.41
CA SER A 425 -51.93 -12.63 8.13
C SER A 425 -52.53 -11.22 7.94
N LYS A 426 -53.74 -11.13 7.38
CA LYS A 426 -54.50 -9.87 7.33
C LYS A 426 -55.50 -9.83 8.48
N ASN A 427 -55.56 -8.71 9.20
CA ASN A 427 -56.60 -8.48 10.20
C ASN A 427 -57.94 -8.11 9.54
N ASN A 428 -59.01 -8.01 10.34
CA ASN A 428 -60.36 -7.65 9.88
C ASN A 428 -60.45 -6.30 9.14
N ASN A 429 -59.43 -5.44 9.29
CA ASN A 429 -59.34 -4.13 8.64
C ASN A 429 -58.45 -4.17 7.37
N GLY A 430 -58.00 -5.35 6.94
CA GLY A 430 -57.14 -5.53 5.77
C GLY A 430 -55.67 -5.16 5.97
N LEU A 431 -55.24 -4.83 7.19
CA LEU A 431 -53.85 -4.52 7.53
C LEU A 431 -53.06 -5.79 7.85
N SER A 432 -51.79 -5.84 7.43
CA SER A 432 -50.90 -6.95 7.72
C SER A 432 -50.58 -7.04 9.22
N ARG A 433 -50.66 -8.23 9.77
CA ARG A 433 -50.30 -8.60 11.14
C ARG A 433 -49.29 -9.74 11.10
N ILE A 434 -48.32 -9.72 12.02
CA ILE A 434 -47.30 -10.75 12.16
C ILE A 434 -47.49 -11.41 13.53
N ASP A 435 -47.62 -12.73 13.54
CA ASP A 435 -47.69 -13.54 14.76
C ASP A 435 -46.54 -14.56 14.77
N VAL A 436 -45.99 -14.85 15.95
CA VAL A 436 -44.91 -15.84 16.12
C VAL A 436 -45.53 -17.19 16.44
N CYS A 437 -45.18 -18.22 15.68
CA CYS A 437 -45.66 -19.59 15.85
C CYS A 437 -44.49 -20.57 16.04
N ASN A 438 -44.72 -21.68 16.74
CA ASN A 438 -43.73 -22.77 16.84
C ASN A 438 -43.88 -23.70 15.63
N ILE A 439 -42.77 -24.17 15.06
CA ILE A 439 -42.81 -25.00 13.85
C ILE A 439 -43.40 -26.39 14.15
N ASP A 440 -43.20 -26.94 15.36
CA ASP A 440 -43.78 -28.23 15.79
C ASP A 440 -45.32 -28.25 15.83
N SER A 441 -45.98 -27.09 15.77
CA SER A 441 -47.44 -27.00 15.83
C SER A 441 -48.14 -27.19 14.48
N PHE A 442 -47.39 -27.31 13.37
CA PHE A 442 -47.97 -27.53 12.03
C PHE A 442 -48.32 -29.01 11.77
N GLY A 443 -47.61 -29.97 12.37
CA GLY A 443 -47.86 -31.41 12.20
C GLY A 443 -48.95 -32.02 13.08
N ALA A 444 -49.74 -31.21 13.79
CA ALA A 444 -50.80 -31.66 14.70
C ALA A 444 -52.20 -31.28 14.18
N HIS A 445 -52.51 -31.65 12.94
CA HIS A 445 -53.88 -31.66 12.42
C HIS A 445 -54.15 -32.84 11.48
#